data_AF-A0A2P8QLW3-F1
#
_entry.id   AF-A0A2P8QLW3-F1
#
_cell.length_a   1.000
_cell.length_b   1.000
_cell.length_c   1.000
_cell.angle_alpha   90.00
_cell.angle_beta   90.00
_cell.angle_gamma   90.00
#
_symmetry.space_group_name_H-M   'P 1'
#
loop_
_entity.id
_entity.type
_entity.pdbx_description
1 polymer ?
#
loop_
_entity_poly.entity_id
_entity_poly.type
_entity_poly.pdbx_seq_one_letter_code
_entity_poly.pdbx_strand_id
1 'polypeptide(L)'
;MSELEIDASREERIDMEVVVDAYDEEERRLGWYYYLDKKVKFPFNAIWISEERSIDSEDEVEIEGEEVEVIGMASEEECQDDMYVEIVYQEEGTEDTFAVPLYDVVPMEVDDDTLEAIEDWYYWVERGYEW
;
A
#
# COMPACT_ATOMS: atom_id res chain seq x y z
N MET A 1 -7.98 -16.94 8.10
CA MET A 1 -9.03 -16.04 8.58
C MET A 1 -8.34 -15.09 9.53
N SER A 2 -8.29 -13.82 9.16
CA SER A 2 -7.60 -12.77 9.91
C SER A 2 -8.14 -12.64 11.33
N GLU A 3 -7.24 -12.43 12.29
CA GLU A 3 -7.58 -12.14 13.69
C GLU A 3 -7.97 -10.66 13.91
N LEU A 4 -7.90 -9.84 12.85
CA LEU A 4 -8.29 -8.43 12.88
C LEU A 4 -9.79 -8.24 13.04
N GLU A 5 -10.17 -7.37 13.97
CA GLU A 5 -11.53 -6.88 14.12
C GLU A 5 -11.98 -6.15 12.83
N ILE A 6 -13.24 -6.35 12.45
CA ILE A 6 -13.81 -5.73 11.24
C ILE A 6 -14.02 -4.25 11.49
N ASP A 7 -13.38 -3.40 10.68
CA ASP A 7 -13.61 -1.96 10.69
C ASP A 7 -14.73 -1.62 9.71
N ALA A 8 -15.92 -1.35 10.25
CA ALA A 8 -17.10 -1.07 9.44
C ALA A 8 -16.95 0.16 8.53
N SER A 9 -16.14 1.15 8.92
CA SER A 9 -15.92 2.35 8.12
C SER A 9 -14.99 2.08 6.94
N ARG A 10 -13.95 1.26 7.14
CA ARG A 10 -13.08 0.81 6.03
C ARG A 10 -13.84 -0.09 5.07
N GLU A 11 -14.62 -1.04 5.59
CA GLU A 11 -15.44 -1.94 4.76
C GLU A 11 -16.43 -1.17 3.89
N GLU A 12 -17.15 -0.20 4.45
CA GLU A 12 -18.09 0.64 3.69
C GLU A 12 -17.38 1.44 2.59
N ARG A 13 -16.22 2.04 2.91
CA ARG A 13 -15.44 2.79 1.93
C ARG A 13 -14.89 1.89 0.82
N ILE A 14 -14.36 0.72 1.17
CA ILE A 14 -13.86 -0.25 0.19
C ILE A 14 -14.99 -0.70 -0.73
N ASP A 15 -16.14 -1.08 -0.19
CA ASP A 15 -17.31 -1.53 -0.97
C ASP A 15 -17.83 -0.44 -1.92
N MET A 16 -17.86 0.81 -1.45
CA MET A 16 -18.49 1.92 -2.17
C MET A 16 -17.55 2.72 -3.08
N GLU A 17 -16.24 2.73 -2.81
CA GLU A 17 -15.25 3.52 -3.55
C GLU A 17 -14.25 2.67 -4.33
N VAL A 18 -13.96 1.44 -3.87
CA VAL A 18 -12.89 0.61 -4.42
C VAL A 18 -13.45 -0.50 -5.29
N VAL A 19 -14.29 -1.37 -4.73
CA VAL A 19 -14.84 -2.55 -5.42
C VAL A 19 -16.29 -2.37 -5.87
N VAL A 20 -16.70 -1.12 -6.07
CA VAL A 20 -18.06 -0.76 -6.45
C VAL A 20 -18.46 -1.41 -7.77
N ASP A 21 -19.53 -2.21 -7.74
CA ASP A 21 -20.01 -3.00 -8.88
C ASP A 21 -18.95 -3.93 -9.51
N ALA A 22 -17.93 -4.37 -8.76
CA ALA A 22 -16.94 -5.33 -9.25
C ALA A 22 -17.46 -6.77 -9.11
N TYR A 23 -17.63 -7.45 -10.23
CA TYR A 23 -18.19 -8.80 -10.34
C TYR A 23 -17.13 -9.89 -10.42
N ASP A 24 -15.90 -9.55 -10.81
CA ASP A 24 -14.76 -10.46 -10.88
C ASP A 24 -13.46 -9.90 -10.29
N GLU A 25 -12.44 -10.75 -10.25
CA GLU A 25 -11.13 -10.47 -9.66
C GLU A 25 -10.40 -9.35 -10.41
N GLU A 26 -10.55 -9.29 -11.74
CA GLU A 26 -9.91 -8.26 -12.56
C GLU A 26 -10.52 -6.88 -12.27
N GLU A 27 -11.84 -6.80 -12.15
CA GLU A 27 -12.56 -5.57 -11.82
C GLU A 27 -12.20 -5.06 -10.42
N ARG A 28 -12.07 -5.95 -9.42
CA ARG A 28 -11.68 -5.55 -8.05
C ARG A 28 -10.25 -5.05 -7.99
N ARG A 29 -9.33 -5.73 -8.68
CA ARG A 29 -7.94 -5.31 -8.80
C ARG A 29 -7.80 -3.96 -9.47
N LEU A 30 -8.50 -3.73 -10.58
CA LEU A 30 -8.53 -2.42 -11.24
C LEU A 30 -9.16 -1.35 -10.35
N GLY A 31 -10.17 -1.71 -9.57
CA GLY A 31 -10.78 -0.85 -8.56
C GLY A 31 -9.74 -0.36 -7.54
N TRP A 32 -8.97 -1.27 -6.95
CA TRP A 32 -7.87 -0.95 -6.04
C TRP A 32 -6.80 -0.08 -6.69
N TYR A 33 -6.33 -0.47 -7.88
CA TYR A 33 -5.33 0.29 -8.61
C TYR A 33 -5.77 1.76 -8.82
N TYR A 34 -6.97 1.98 -9.35
CA TYR A 34 -7.46 3.33 -9.62
C TYR A 34 -7.87 4.11 -8.38
N TYR A 35 -8.27 3.45 -7.30
CA TYR A 35 -8.53 4.11 -6.02
C TYR A 35 -7.23 4.68 -5.45
N LEU A 36 -6.19 3.85 -5.37
CA LEU A 36 -4.88 4.24 -4.86
C LEU A 36 -4.23 5.31 -5.74
N ASP A 37 -4.16 5.10 -7.06
CA ASP A 37 -3.57 6.04 -8.02
C ASP A 37 -4.20 7.44 -7.95
N LYS A 38 -5.51 7.53 -7.68
CA LYS A 38 -6.22 8.81 -7.61
C LYS A 38 -6.18 9.47 -6.24
N LYS A 39 -6.19 8.69 -5.17
CA LYS A 39 -6.36 9.20 -3.80
C LYS A 39 -5.02 9.47 -3.12
N VAL A 40 -4.00 8.65 -3.40
CA VAL A 40 -2.64 8.85 -2.89
C VAL A 40 -2.01 10.04 -3.60
N LYS A 41 -1.47 10.99 -2.82
CA LYS A 41 -0.77 12.16 -3.35
C LYS A 41 0.72 11.86 -3.48
N PHE A 42 1.14 11.60 -4.71
CA PHE A 42 2.56 11.44 -5.05
C PHE A 42 3.23 12.78 -5.44
N PRO A 43 4.56 12.92 -5.24
CA PRO A 43 5.42 12.02 -4.48
C PRO A 43 5.29 12.22 -2.96
N PHE A 44 5.68 11.23 -2.17
CA PHE A 44 5.78 11.33 -0.71
C PHE A 44 6.96 10.53 -0.16
N ASN A 45 7.48 10.94 1.00
CA ASN A 45 8.55 10.22 1.69
C ASN A 45 7.99 9.03 2.46
N ALA A 46 8.74 7.94 2.51
CA ALA A 46 8.34 6.74 3.23
C ALA A 46 9.56 5.98 3.77
N ILE A 47 9.31 5.06 4.70
CA ILE A 47 10.26 4.01 5.07
C ILE A 47 9.90 2.76 4.28
N TRP A 48 10.79 2.28 3.43
CA TRP A 48 10.64 0.98 2.76
C TRP A 48 11.27 -0.13 3.62
N ILE A 49 10.46 -1.14 3.94
CA ILE A 49 10.83 -2.29 4.75
C ILE A 49 11.21 -3.43 3.79
N SER A 50 12.50 -3.58 3.52
CA SER A 50 13.02 -4.58 2.57
C SER A 50 13.18 -5.99 3.18
N GLU A 51 13.21 -6.12 4.51
CA GLU A 51 13.26 -7.39 5.24
C GLU A 51 12.01 -7.59 6.13
N GLU A 52 11.49 -8.82 6.13
CA GLU A 52 10.19 -9.24 6.68
C GLU A 52 9.80 -8.52 7.98
N ARG A 53 8.64 -7.84 7.96
CA ARG A 53 8.02 -7.17 9.11
C ARG A 53 7.89 -8.14 10.29
N SER A 54 8.87 -8.10 11.19
CA SER A 54 8.87 -8.94 12.38
C SER A 54 7.90 -8.32 13.39
N ILE A 55 6.63 -8.75 13.35
CA ILE A 55 5.61 -8.39 14.35
C ILE A 55 5.90 -9.20 15.61
N ASP A 56 6.97 -8.84 16.32
CA ASP A 56 7.27 -9.40 17.62
C ASP A 56 7.19 -8.30 18.68
N SER A 57 6.05 -8.30 19.38
CA SER A 57 5.84 -7.76 20.73
C SER A 57 5.66 -6.24 20.92
N GLU A 58 4.77 -5.91 21.86
CA GLU A 58 4.18 -4.61 22.23
C GLU A 58 5.12 -3.46 22.67
N ASP A 59 6.42 -3.52 22.40
CA ASP A 59 7.39 -2.51 22.84
C ASP A 59 8.24 -2.03 21.64
N GLU A 60 8.00 -0.78 21.21
CA GLU A 60 8.78 0.01 20.23
C GLU A 60 9.41 -0.80 19.07
N VAL A 61 8.62 -1.01 18.00
CA VAL A 61 9.12 -1.52 16.73
C VAL A 61 10.10 -0.49 16.13
N GLU A 62 11.40 -0.72 16.30
CA GLU A 62 12.39 -0.12 15.41
C GLU A 62 12.14 -0.73 14.02
N ILE A 63 11.38 -0.02 13.19
CA ILE A 63 11.20 -0.39 11.79
C ILE A 63 12.55 -0.19 11.12
N GLU A 64 13.34 -1.26 11.02
CA GLU A 64 14.55 -1.28 10.20
C GLU A 64 14.10 -1.21 8.73
N GLY A 65 14.35 -0.07 8.11
CA GLY A 65 13.98 0.19 6.73
C GLY A 65 14.75 1.38 6.17
N GLU A 66 14.58 1.61 4.87
CA GLU A 66 15.31 2.63 4.12
C GLU A 66 14.40 3.81 3.81
N GLU A 67 14.86 5.03 4.06
CA GLU A 67 14.10 6.23 3.69
C GLU A 67 14.14 6.40 2.17
N VAL A 68 12.96 6.41 1.55
CA VAL A 68 12.78 6.45 0.10
C VAL A 68 11.71 7.47 -0.28
N GLU A 69 11.73 7.95 -1.52
CA GLU A 69 10.64 8.73 -2.08
C GLU A 69 9.77 7.83 -2.96
N VAL A 70 8.48 7.73 -2.63
CA VAL A 70 7.48 7.04 -3.44
C VAL A 70 6.97 8.01 -4.48
N ILE A 71 7.14 7.69 -5.76
CA ILE A 71 6.90 8.62 -6.87
C ILE A 71 5.61 8.34 -7.65
N GLY A 72 5.00 7.16 -7.47
CA GLY A 72 3.78 6.78 -8.16
C GLY A 72 3.39 5.33 -7.91
N MET A 73 2.21 4.95 -8.39
CA MET A 73 1.87 3.54 -8.59
C MET A 73 2.80 2.94 -9.66
N ALA A 74 3.19 1.68 -9.47
CA ALA A 74 3.81 0.90 -10.53
C ALA A 74 2.82 0.66 -11.67
N SER A 75 3.28 0.09 -12.79
CA SER A 75 2.39 -0.15 -13.93
C SER A 75 1.21 -1.08 -13.59
N GLU A 76 0.08 -0.92 -14.29
CA GLU A 76 -1.08 -1.81 -14.14
C GLU A 76 -0.74 -3.30 -14.39
N GLU A 77 0.29 -3.55 -15.20
CA GLU A 77 0.81 -4.90 -15.51
C GLU A 77 1.59 -5.50 -14.33
N GLU A 78 2.34 -4.68 -13.60
CA GLU A 78 3.03 -5.11 -12.36
C GLU A 78 2.04 -5.28 -11.21
N CYS A 79 0.97 -4.49 -11.18
CA CYS A 79 -0.07 -4.58 -10.16
C CYS A 79 -1.13 -5.67 -10.46
N GLN A 80 -0.73 -6.78 -11.10
CA GLN A 80 -1.64 -7.87 -11.44
C GLN A 80 -2.00 -8.75 -10.24
N ASP A 81 -1.02 -9.03 -9.38
CA ASP A 81 -1.17 -9.93 -8.25
C ASP A 81 -1.23 -9.18 -6.90
N ASP A 82 -0.67 -7.98 -6.83
CA ASP A 82 -0.55 -7.12 -5.63
C ASP A 82 -0.57 -5.63 -6.07
N MET A 83 -0.63 -4.68 -5.14
CA MET A 83 -0.45 -3.25 -5.44
C MET A 83 1.00 -2.86 -5.21
N TYR A 84 1.67 -2.41 -6.27
CA TYR A 84 3.06 -1.96 -6.24
C TYR A 84 3.16 -0.45 -6.43
N VAL A 85 4.16 0.15 -5.82
CA VAL A 85 4.53 1.56 -6.01
C VAL A 85 5.99 1.68 -6.45
N GLU A 86 6.28 2.67 -7.27
CA GLU A 86 7.63 3.01 -7.68
C GLU A 86 8.29 3.86 -6.60
N ILE A 87 9.47 3.44 -6.16
CA ILE A 87 10.31 4.19 -5.24
C ILE A 87 11.62 4.62 -5.89
N VAL A 88 12.11 5.78 -5.49
CA VAL A 88 13.45 6.25 -5.82
C VAL A 88 14.39 5.84 -4.70
N TYR A 89 15.41 5.07 -5.06
CA TYR A 89 16.42 4.57 -4.15
C TYR A 89 17.80 5.08 -4.55
N GLN A 90 18.59 5.45 -3.54
CA GLN A 90 19.90 6.04 -3.73
C GLN A 90 20.97 5.17 -3.06
N GLU A 91 21.75 4.47 -3.88
CA GLU A 91 22.87 3.66 -3.41
C GLU A 91 24.18 4.10 -4.10
N GLU A 92 25.22 4.31 -3.29
CA GLU A 92 26.58 4.66 -3.74
C GLU A 92 26.66 5.84 -4.74
N GLY A 93 25.68 6.76 -4.72
CA GLY A 93 25.60 7.93 -5.61
C GLY A 93 24.96 7.66 -6.97
N THR A 94 24.30 6.53 -7.15
CA THR A 94 23.40 6.23 -8.28
C THR A 94 21.96 6.29 -7.80
N GLU A 95 21.08 6.84 -8.62
CA GLU A 95 19.64 6.87 -8.39
C GLU A 95 18.99 5.86 -9.33
N ASP A 96 18.31 4.89 -8.75
CA ASP A 96 17.55 3.88 -9.47
C ASP A 96 16.09 3.89 -8.98
N THR A 97 15.18 3.47 -9.86
CA THR A 97 13.76 3.36 -9.56
C THR A 97 13.35 1.91 -9.65
N PHE A 98 12.60 1.43 -8.66
CA PHE A 98 12.06 0.08 -8.66
C PHE A 98 10.66 0.03 -8.05
N ALA A 99 9.90 -0.97 -8.48
CA ALA A 99 8.58 -1.27 -7.95
C ALA A 99 8.70 -2.14 -6.69
N VAL A 100 8.04 -1.73 -5.60
CA VAL A 100 7.94 -2.49 -4.34
C VAL A 100 6.49 -2.67 -3.93
N PRO A 101 6.13 -3.73 -3.19
CA PRO A 101 4.79 -3.88 -2.66
C PRO A 101 4.43 -2.66 -1.80
N LEU A 102 3.25 -2.08 -2.02
CA LEU A 102 2.77 -0.95 -1.22
C LEU A 102 2.68 -1.33 0.26
N TYR A 103 2.43 -2.61 0.55
CA TYR A 103 2.39 -3.14 1.91
C TYR A 103 3.72 -3.01 2.69
N ASP A 104 4.85 -2.96 1.98
CA ASP A 104 6.20 -2.85 2.54
C ASP A 104 6.67 -1.40 2.70
N VAL A 105 5.85 -0.43 2.28
CA VAL A 105 6.13 1.00 2.39
C VAL A 105 5.41 1.55 3.60
N VAL A 106 6.04 2.39 4.43
CA VAL A 106 5.39 3.09 5.55
C VAL A 106 5.42 4.59 5.28
N PRO A 107 4.26 5.23 4.99
CA PRO A 107 4.24 6.65 4.59
C PRO A 107 4.67 7.57 5.74
N MET A 108 5.41 8.64 5.41
CA MET A 108 5.89 9.66 6.34
C MET A 108 5.30 11.04 6.00
N GLU A 109 4.73 11.71 7.01
CA GLU A 109 4.23 13.09 6.90
C GLU A 109 3.26 13.33 5.72
N VAL A 110 2.46 12.31 5.37
CA VAL A 110 1.42 12.40 4.33
C VAL A 110 0.14 13.04 4.85
N ASP A 111 -0.72 13.48 3.93
CA ASP A 111 -2.04 14.01 4.28
C ASP A 111 -3.03 12.89 4.63
N ASP A 112 -4.13 13.26 5.30
CA ASP A 112 -5.13 12.33 5.80
C ASP A 112 -5.74 11.45 4.68
N ASP A 113 -5.94 11.99 3.46
CA ASP A 113 -6.53 11.21 2.36
C ASP A 113 -5.56 10.12 1.88
N THR A 114 -4.27 10.46 1.78
CA THR A 114 -3.21 9.52 1.38
C THR A 114 -3.03 8.43 2.43
N LEU A 115 -2.97 8.82 3.71
CA LEU A 115 -2.86 7.85 4.80
C LEU A 115 -4.05 6.90 4.82
N GLU A 116 -5.27 7.42 4.69
CA GLU A 116 -6.50 6.62 4.66
C GLU A 116 -6.47 5.58 3.54
N ALA A 117 -6.09 5.99 2.32
CA ALA A 117 -6.05 5.09 1.16
C ALA A 117 -5.02 3.95 1.33
N ILE A 118 -3.84 4.27 1.86
CA ILE A 118 -2.77 3.31 2.12
C ILE A 118 -3.17 2.34 3.24
N GLU A 119 -3.74 2.85 4.34
CA GLU A 119 -4.19 2.00 5.44
C GLU A 119 -5.38 1.10 5.05
N ASP A 120 -6.24 1.53 4.13
CA ASP A 120 -7.28 0.66 3.57
C ASP A 120 -6.68 -0.52 2.82
N TRP A 121 -5.60 -0.28 2.07
CA TRP A 121 -4.86 -1.34 1.40
C TRP A 121 -4.25 -2.31 2.41
N TYR A 122 -3.60 -1.80 3.46
CA TYR A 122 -3.07 -2.66 4.53
C TYR A 122 -4.17 -3.51 5.18
N TYR A 123 -5.30 -2.88 5.52
CA TYR A 123 -6.45 -3.58 6.08
C TYR A 123 -6.91 -4.71 5.16
N TRP A 124 -7.03 -4.46 3.84
CA TRP A 124 -7.41 -5.48 2.87
C TRP A 124 -6.45 -6.68 2.86
N VAL A 125 -5.14 -6.41 2.82
CA VAL A 125 -4.08 -7.43 2.83
C VAL A 125 -4.09 -8.23 4.14
N GLU A 126 -4.11 -7.54 5.29
CA GLU A 126 -4.11 -8.19 6.61
C GLU A 126 -5.39 -8.99 6.87
N ARG A 127 -6.52 -8.58 6.28
CA ARG A 127 -7.76 -9.35 6.32
C ARG A 127 -7.67 -10.65 5.52
N GLY A 128 -6.71 -10.74 4.61
CA GLY A 128 -6.50 -11.85 3.69
C GLY A 128 -7.57 -11.90 2.61
N TYR A 129 -8.06 -10.73 2.19
CA TYR A 129 -9.00 -10.63 1.08
C TYR A 129 -8.25 -10.81 -0.24
N GLU A 130 -8.86 -11.59 -1.13
CA GLU A 130 -8.37 -11.81 -2.48
C GLU A 130 -9.15 -10.90 -3.44
N TRP A 131 -8.56 -10.67 -4.62
CA TRP A 131 -9.28 -10.13 -5.77
C TRP A 131 -10.51 -11.00 -6.05
#